data_AF-A0A842UX85-F1
#
_entry.id   AF-A0A842UX85-F1
#
_cell.length_a   1.000
_cell.length_b   1.000
_cell.length_c   1.000
_cell.angle_alpha   90.00
_cell.angle_beta   90.00
_cell.angle_gamma   90.00
#
_symmetry.space_group_name_H-M   'P 1'
#
loop_
_entity.id
_entity.type
_entity.pdbx_description
1 polymer ?
#
loop_
_entity_poly.entity_id
_entity_poly.type
_entity_poly.pdbx_seq_one_letter_code
_entity_poly.pdbx_strand_id
1 'polypeptide(L)'
;MVDLTADGNYGLANVVTRGRALLNLSAEPNFNATQRELVNLTVRTQNDRMDDLDGGANDELLSIVVGINSARDELDIDSITGRSLLKGVFSLNQVGDEDNYEEMTIYGAKVTKQESSSGPDTVIIDYPEEQIEPLVYVTAGTVTSQRVAGGGETVSITQIEVGAAVLASEVADVEAQNLIVVGGPCANAVAAEVMGNPEDCAEGFEEGKAKIKLIEQASGKVALLVAGYSAMDTRAACRVLADYDRYALSGDEVEVTYTTLESITVGEPAVMADESDDSDME
;
A
#
# COMPACT_ATOMS: atom_id res chain seq x y z
N MET A 1 27.64 -36.81 -1.41
CA MET A 1 28.94 -36.19 -1.08
C MET A 1 29.46 -35.43 -2.27
N VAL A 2 30.15 -34.33 -2.02
CA VAL A 2 30.77 -33.54 -3.09
C VAL A 2 32.27 -33.74 -2.99
N ASP A 3 32.85 -34.37 -4.01
CA ASP A 3 34.29 -34.37 -4.19
C ASP A 3 34.66 -32.99 -4.75
N LEU A 4 34.86 -32.03 -3.84
CA LEU A 4 35.20 -30.64 -4.18
C LEU A 4 36.63 -30.52 -4.73
N THR A 5 37.47 -31.55 -4.55
CA THR A 5 38.89 -31.55 -4.88
C THR A 5 39.25 -32.52 -6.01
N ALA A 6 38.30 -33.33 -6.48
CA ALA A 6 38.48 -34.40 -7.45
C ALA A 6 39.55 -35.44 -7.02
N ASP A 7 39.73 -35.66 -5.72
CA ASP A 7 40.77 -36.54 -5.16
C ASP A 7 40.24 -37.91 -4.71
N GLY A 8 38.94 -38.17 -4.87
CA GLY A 8 38.28 -39.40 -4.46
C GLY A 8 38.06 -39.51 -2.95
N ASN A 9 38.39 -38.49 -2.15
CA ASN A 9 38.00 -38.37 -0.76
C ASN A 9 36.73 -37.55 -0.63
N TYR A 10 35.75 -38.16 0.02
CA TYR A 10 34.45 -37.54 0.20
C TYR A 10 34.37 -36.92 1.60
N GLY A 11 34.36 -35.59 1.66
CA GLY A 11 34.17 -34.84 2.90
C GLY A 11 32.69 -34.52 3.17
N LEU A 12 32.38 -34.18 4.43
CA LEU A 12 31.16 -33.44 4.75
C LEU A 12 31.27 -32.05 4.13
N ALA A 13 30.45 -31.78 3.12
CA ALA A 13 30.36 -30.48 2.48
C ALA A 13 29.22 -29.70 3.12
N ASN A 14 29.56 -28.57 3.74
CA ASN A 14 28.57 -27.58 4.14
C ASN A 14 28.50 -26.51 3.04
N VAL A 15 27.32 -26.27 2.51
CA VAL A 15 27.09 -25.18 1.56
C VAL A 15 26.43 -24.03 2.31
N VAL A 16 27.00 -22.83 2.21
CA VAL A 16 26.47 -21.62 2.84
C VAL A 16 25.92 -20.71 1.76
N THR A 17 24.65 -20.34 1.85
CA THR A 17 24.03 -19.40 0.90
C THR A 17 24.40 -17.94 1.23
N ARG A 18 24.16 -16.99 0.31
CA ARG A 18 24.33 -15.56 0.60
C ARG A 18 23.43 -15.08 1.74
N GLY A 19 22.21 -15.63 1.83
CA GLY A 19 21.30 -15.46 2.96
C GLY A 19 21.69 -16.25 4.21
N ARG A 20 22.89 -16.85 4.26
CA ARG A 20 23.46 -17.54 5.44
C ARG A 20 22.75 -18.84 5.83
N ALA A 21 21.95 -19.43 4.95
CA ALA A 21 21.44 -20.78 5.15
C ALA A 21 22.59 -21.80 5.09
N LEU A 22 22.63 -22.73 6.04
CA LEU A 22 23.58 -23.83 6.07
C LEU A 22 22.91 -25.09 5.53
N LEU A 23 23.30 -25.53 4.34
CA LEU A 23 22.90 -26.83 3.80
C LEU A 23 23.92 -27.89 4.22
N ASN A 24 23.43 -28.89 4.93
CA ASN A 24 24.18 -30.07 5.34
C ASN A 24 23.69 -31.30 4.56
N LEU A 25 24.62 -32.01 3.96
CA LEU A 25 24.38 -33.25 3.24
C LEU A 25 24.70 -34.42 4.20
N SER A 26 23.72 -35.26 4.54
CA SER A 26 23.96 -36.42 5.39
C SER A 26 24.99 -37.39 4.77
N ALA A 27 25.65 -38.17 5.63
CA ALA A 27 26.68 -39.14 5.25
C ALA A 27 26.19 -40.20 4.25
N GLU A 28 27.14 -40.71 3.45
CA GLU A 28 27.08 -41.76 2.43
C GLU A 28 25.69 -42.35 2.12
N PRO A 29 25.00 -41.85 1.07
CA PRO A 29 23.82 -42.53 0.57
C PRO A 29 24.22 -43.73 -0.28
N ASN A 30 23.90 -44.94 0.17
CA ASN A 30 24.03 -46.16 -0.62
C ASN A 30 22.73 -46.40 -1.41
N PHE A 31 22.65 -45.77 -2.57
CA PHE A 31 21.57 -46.00 -3.53
C PHE A 31 21.74 -47.35 -4.24
N ASN A 32 21.61 -48.45 -3.51
CA ASN A 32 21.50 -49.78 -4.09
C ASN A 32 20.03 -50.02 -4.45
N ALA A 33 19.74 -50.51 -5.66
CA ALA A 33 18.38 -50.83 -6.14
C ALA A 33 17.57 -51.75 -5.19
N THR A 34 18.23 -52.39 -4.23
CA THR A 34 17.62 -53.28 -3.23
C THR A 34 17.39 -52.63 -1.85
N GLN A 35 18.00 -51.48 -1.56
CA GLN A 35 17.92 -50.80 -0.26
C GLN A 35 17.39 -49.37 -0.44
N ARG A 36 16.21 -49.11 0.13
CA ARG A 36 15.61 -47.77 0.21
C ARG A 36 16.36 -46.94 1.25
N GLU A 37 17.57 -46.51 0.96
CA GLU A 37 18.27 -45.59 1.84
C GLU A 37 17.81 -44.16 1.54
N LEU A 38 17.17 -43.55 2.54
CA LEU A 38 16.69 -42.17 2.46
C LEU A 38 17.86 -41.22 2.73
N VAL A 39 18.02 -40.21 1.89
CA VAL A 39 19.03 -39.16 2.08
C VAL A 39 18.37 -37.96 2.71
N ASN A 40 18.89 -37.53 3.85
CA ASN A 40 18.39 -36.36 4.54
C ASN A 40 19.28 -35.16 4.23
N LEU A 41 18.75 -34.23 3.45
CA LEU A 41 19.31 -32.90 3.28
C LEU A 41 18.73 -32.01 4.37
N THR A 42 19.57 -31.30 5.10
CA THR A 42 19.10 -30.36 6.14
C THR A 42 19.54 -28.95 5.80
N VAL A 43 18.58 -28.05 5.68
CA VAL A 43 18.82 -26.61 5.60
C VAL A 43 18.59 -26.03 7.00
N ARG A 44 19.59 -25.35 7.53
CA ARG A 44 19.53 -24.67 8.83
C ARG A 44 19.55 -23.16 8.64
N THR A 45 18.52 -22.50 9.12
CA THR A 45 18.45 -21.04 9.30
C THR A 45 18.85 -20.72 10.72
N GLN A 46 19.93 -19.94 10.90
CA GLN A 46 20.40 -19.59 12.23
C GLN A 46 19.63 -18.39 12.78
N ASN A 47 19.01 -18.54 13.95
CA ASN A 47 18.19 -17.47 14.52
C ASN A 47 19.04 -16.25 14.94
N ASP A 48 20.26 -16.46 15.46
CA ASP A 48 21.17 -15.39 15.89
C ASP A 48 21.62 -14.45 14.75
N ARG A 49 21.31 -14.80 13.50
CA ARG A 49 21.69 -14.07 12.29
C ARG A 49 20.52 -13.38 11.60
N MET A 50 19.30 -13.61 12.04
CA MET A 50 18.10 -12.91 11.60
C MET A 50 17.70 -11.91 12.70
N ASP A 51 17.23 -10.74 12.28
CA ASP A 51 16.93 -9.60 13.17
C ASP A 51 15.57 -9.80 13.84
N ASP A 52 15.40 -10.88 14.60
CA ASP A 52 14.13 -11.13 15.28
C ASP A 52 14.19 -10.83 16.78
N LEU A 53 13.23 -9.98 17.16
CA LEU A 53 13.04 -9.25 18.41
C LEU A 53 12.52 -10.12 19.55
N ASP A 54 12.26 -11.40 19.30
CA ASP A 54 11.85 -12.36 20.32
C ASP A 54 13.07 -13.19 20.77
N GLY A 55 13.59 -12.87 21.96
CA GLY A 55 14.73 -13.49 22.61
C GLY A 55 14.58 -14.97 22.99
N GLY A 56 13.98 -15.79 22.13
CA GLY A 56 13.71 -17.22 22.36
C GLY A 56 13.74 -18.16 21.14
N ALA A 57 13.94 -17.71 19.91
CA ALA A 57 13.82 -18.63 18.77
C ALA A 57 15.07 -19.53 18.59
N ASN A 58 14.84 -20.83 18.44
CA ASN A 58 15.87 -21.80 18.07
C ASN A 58 16.09 -21.72 16.55
N ASP A 59 17.20 -22.26 16.07
CA ASP A 59 17.43 -22.38 14.63
C ASP A 59 16.32 -23.17 13.95
N GLU A 60 15.88 -22.69 12.77
CA GLU A 60 14.94 -23.43 11.94
C GLU A 60 15.69 -24.52 11.17
N LEU A 61 15.12 -25.72 11.17
CA LEU A 61 15.62 -26.87 10.43
C LEU A 61 14.55 -27.32 9.43
N LEU A 62 14.90 -27.24 8.14
CA LEU A 62 14.15 -27.82 7.05
C LEU A 62 14.87 -29.10 6.60
N SER A 63 14.18 -30.23 6.69
CA SER A 63 14.66 -31.55 6.28
C SER A 63 13.97 -31.98 4.98
N ILE A 64 14.78 -32.30 3.98
CA ILE A 64 14.33 -32.83 2.70
C ILE A 64 14.83 -34.26 2.60
N VAL A 65 13.89 -35.17 2.46
CA VAL A 65 14.13 -36.60 2.37
C VAL A 65 14.04 -37.01 0.91
N VAL A 66 15.18 -37.43 0.35
CA VAL A 66 15.28 -37.93 -1.02
C VAL A 66 15.33 -39.45 -0.97
N GLY A 67 14.53 -40.10 -1.80
CA GLY A 67 14.46 -41.56 -1.92
C GLY A 67 14.47 -42.02 -3.37
N ILE A 68 14.45 -43.33 -3.58
CA ILE A 68 14.24 -43.93 -4.90
C ILE A 68 12.76 -44.28 -5.04
N ASN A 69 12.13 -43.82 -6.11
CA ASN A 69 10.79 -44.23 -6.50
C ASN A 69 10.86 -45.56 -7.25
N SER A 70 10.58 -46.66 -6.55
CA SER A 70 10.70 -48.02 -7.11
C SER A 70 9.73 -48.33 -8.26
N ALA A 71 8.71 -47.49 -8.50
CA ALA A 71 7.84 -47.64 -9.65
C ALA A 71 8.45 -47.07 -10.94
N ARG A 72 9.38 -46.12 -10.81
CA ARG A 72 10.00 -45.40 -11.94
C ARG A 72 11.52 -45.61 -12.06
N ASP A 73 12.16 -46.20 -11.05
CA ASP A 73 13.63 -46.35 -10.96
C ASP A 73 14.36 -44.99 -11.05
N GLU A 74 13.74 -43.97 -10.45
CA GLU A 74 14.20 -42.58 -10.47
C GLU A 74 14.39 -42.05 -9.04
N LEU A 75 15.28 -41.06 -8.89
CA LEU A 75 15.41 -40.30 -7.65
C LEU A 75 14.20 -39.38 -7.50
N ASP A 76 13.63 -39.37 -6.31
CA ASP A 76 12.38 -38.70 -6.03
C ASP A 76 12.39 -38.11 -4.61
N ILE A 77 11.50 -37.15 -4.36
CA ILE A 77 11.42 -36.46 -3.07
C ILE A 77 10.32 -37.12 -2.25
N ASP A 78 10.73 -37.90 -1.25
CA ASP A 78 9.85 -38.69 -0.39
C ASP A 78 9.07 -37.79 0.58
N SER A 79 9.74 -36.81 1.20
CA SER A 79 9.08 -35.81 2.02
C SER A 79 9.91 -34.55 2.23
N ILE A 80 9.24 -33.44 2.51
CA ILE A 80 9.85 -32.19 2.93
C ILE A 80 9.16 -31.81 4.24
N THR A 81 9.93 -31.74 5.32
CA THR A 81 9.41 -31.42 6.65
C THR A 81 10.26 -30.35 7.29
N GLY A 82 9.63 -29.42 7.99
CA GLY A 82 10.32 -28.38 8.74
C GLY A 82 9.81 -28.33 10.17
N ARG A 83 10.71 -28.07 11.12
CA ARG A 83 10.34 -27.85 12.51
C ARG A 83 10.72 -26.41 12.89
N SER A 84 9.70 -25.57 12.96
CA SER A 84 9.75 -24.31 13.71
C SER A 84 8.91 -24.51 14.97
N LEU A 85 9.38 -24.04 16.13
CA LEU A 85 8.63 -24.24 17.39
C LEU A 85 7.46 -23.26 17.57
N LEU A 86 7.38 -22.23 16.71
CA LEU A 86 6.40 -21.13 16.80
C LEU A 86 5.25 -21.26 15.78
N LYS A 87 5.42 -22.06 14.73
CA LYS A 87 4.39 -22.41 13.75
C LYS A 87 4.32 -23.92 13.72
N GLY A 88 3.12 -24.51 13.66
CA GLY A 88 2.94 -25.96 13.52
C GLY A 88 3.79 -26.56 12.39
N VAL A 89 3.81 -27.89 12.31
CA VAL A 89 4.56 -28.68 11.32
C VAL A 89 4.56 -28.00 9.94
N PHE A 90 5.74 -27.58 9.45
CA PHE A 90 5.87 -27.06 8.08
C PHE A 90 5.40 -28.13 7.11
N SER A 91 4.38 -27.79 6.33
CA SER A 91 3.72 -28.70 5.41
C SER A 91 3.49 -27.93 4.12
N LEU A 92 3.92 -28.49 3.00
CA LEU A 92 3.69 -27.87 1.70
C LEU A 92 2.20 -27.88 1.36
N ASN A 93 1.72 -26.78 0.78
CA ASN A 93 0.35 -26.66 0.30
C ASN A 93 0.34 -26.73 -1.22
N GLN A 94 -0.64 -27.42 -1.79
CA GLN A 94 -0.83 -27.44 -3.24
C GLN A 94 -1.26 -26.05 -3.73
N VAL A 95 -0.62 -25.55 -4.79
CA VAL A 95 -0.89 -24.23 -5.35
C VAL A 95 -1.03 -24.31 -6.88
N GLY A 96 -2.20 -23.93 -7.38
CA GLY A 96 -2.47 -23.94 -8.81
C GLY A 96 -2.69 -25.36 -9.32
N ASP A 97 -1.75 -25.87 -10.10
CA ASP A 97 -1.82 -27.20 -10.71
C ASP A 97 -1.66 -28.33 -9.68
N GLU A 98 -2.01 -29.56 -10.06
CA GLU A 98 -1.97 -30.75 -9.20
C GLU A 98 -0.55 -31.17 -8.77
N ASP A 99 0.45 -30.74 -9.53
CA ASP A 99 1.85 -31.14 -9.32
C ASP A 99 2.69 -30.06 -8.61
N ASN A 100 2.10 -28.91 -8.27
CA ASN A 100 2.82 -27.76 -7.71
C ASN A 100 2.47 -27.54 -6.24
N TYR A 101 3.50 -27.50 -5.40
CA TYR A 101 3.35 -27.29 -3.97
C TYR A 101 4.29 -26.20 -3.47
N GLU A 102 3.78 -25.30 -2.63
CA GLU A 102 4.54 -24.17 -2.09
C GLU A 102 4.24 -23.95 -0.61
N GLU A 103 5.24 -23.47 0.13
CA GLU A 103 5.07 -22.94 1.49
C GLU A 103 6.22 -21.98 1.82
N MET A 104 6.01 -21.08 2.79
CA MET A 104 7.04 -20.18 3.28
C MET A 104 7.38 -20.49 4.74
N THR A 105 8.68 -20.56 5.01
CA THR A 105 9.23 -20.66 6.36
C THR A 105 8.94 -19.40 7.18
N ILE A 106 9.13 -19.48 8.50
CA ILE A 106 8.95 -18.32 9.39
C ILE A 106 9.98 -17.21 9.13
N TYR A 107 11.14 -17.55 8.56
CA TYR A 107 12.19 -16.60 8.21
C TYR A 107 12.09 -16.11 6.75
N GLY A 108 11.04 -16.49 6.02
CA GLY A 108 10.78 -15.98 4.67
C GLY A 108 11.39 -16.79 3.52
N ALA A 109 12.12 -17.88 3.79
CA ALA A 109 12.53 -18.80 2.74
C ALA A 109 11.31 -19.50 2.14
N LYS A 110 11.15 -19.40 0.81
CA LYS A 110 10.08 -20.04 0.06
C LYS A 110 10.56 -21.39 -0.46
N VAL A 111 9.77 -22.43 -0.25
CA VAL A 111 10.03 -23.76 -0.78
C VAL A 111 8.97 -24.09 -1.82
N THR A 112 9.41 -24.45 -3.02
CA THR A 112 8.54 -24.93 -4.10
C THR A 112 8.95 -26.35 -4.46
N LYS A 113 7.99 -27.28 -4.42
CA LYS A 113 8.11 -28.65 -4.95
C LYS A 113 7.28 -28.75 -6.23
N GLN A 114 7.90 -29.24 -7.30
CA GLN A 114 7.22 -29.57 -8.54
C GLN A 114 7.36 -31.07 -8.77
N GLU A 115 6.23 -31.77 -8.77
CA GLU A 115 6.16 -33.18 -9.10
C GLU A 115 6.20 -33.35 -10.62
N SER A 116 6.85 -34.41 -11.08
CA SER A 116 6.90 -34.74 -12.50
C SER A 116 6.25 -36.08 -12.76
N SER A 117 5.48 -36.18 -13.84
CA SER A 117 4.84 -37.45 -14.22
C SER A 117 5.78 -38.40 -14.96
N SER A 118 6.89 -37.89 -15.50
CA SER A 118 7.80 -38.63 -16.38
C SER A 118 9.29 -38.36 -16.10
N GLY A 119 9.63 -37.90 -14.90
CA GLY A 119 10.99 -37.64 -14.49
C GLY A 119 11.09 -37.38 -12.98
N PRO A 120 12.28 -37.00 -12.49
CA PRO A 120 12.50 -36.72 -11.07
C PRO A 120 11.78 -35.43 -10.64
N ASP A 121 11.33 -35.42 -9.38
CA ASP A 121 10.77 -34.24 -8.74
C ASP A 121 11.82 -33.14 -8.58
N THR A 122 11.37 -31.88 -8.60
CA THR A 122 12.23 -30.71 -8.43
C THR A 122 11.87 -29.96 -7.16
N VAL A 123 12.87 -29.62 -6.34
CA VAL A 123 12.72 -28.72 -5.19
C VAL A 123 13.58 -27.50 -5.36
N ILE A 124 12.93 -26.34 -5.23
CA ILE A 124 13.55 -25.02 -5.27
C ILE A 124 13.36 -24.38 -3.91
N ILE A 125 14.45 -23.86 -3.34
CA ILE A 125 14.45 -23.12 -2.08
C ILE A 125 14.96 -21.71 -2.38
N ASP A 126 14.02 -20.77 -2.46
CA ASP A 126 14.35 -19.35 -2.59
C ASP A 126 14.62 -18.79 -1.20
N TYR A 127 15.88 -18.52 -0.93
CA TYR A 127 16.35 -18.08 0.38
C TYR A 127 16.67 -16.58 0.36
N PRO A 128 15.99 -15.74 1.14
CA PRO A 128 16.17 -14.30 1.09
C PRO A 128 17.48 -13.85 1.77
N GLU A 129 17.98 -12.67 1.39
CA GLU A 129 19.18 -12.08 2.03
C GLU A 129 18.88 -11.48 3.41
N GLU A 130 17.63 -11.09 3.63
CA GLU A 130 17.08 -10.53 4.88
C GLU A 130 15.75 -11.22 5.19
N GLN A 131 15.35 -11.26 6.46
CA GLN A 131 14.08 -11.88 6.87
C GLN A 131 12.88 -11.20 6.20
N ILE A 132 11.97 -12.00 5.64
CA ILE A 132 10.72 -11.48 5.06
C ILE A 132 9.62 -11.60 6.11
N GLU A 133 9.09 -10.46 6.54
CA GLU A 133 7.97 -10.40 7.48
C GLU A 133 6.62 -10.34 6.77
N PRO A 134 5.60 -11.08 7.26
CA PRO A 134 4.25 -10.97 6.73
C PRO A 134 3.58 -9.67 7.20
N LEU A 135 3.10 -8.86 6.27
CA LEU A 135 2.26 -7.71 6.57
C LEU A 135 0.79 -8.14 6.60
N VAL A 136 0.18 -8.15 7.78
CA VAL A 136 -1.24 -8.48 7.97
C VAL A 136 -2.04 -7.21 8.25
N TYR A 137 -2.97 -6.89 7.37
CA TYR A 137 -3.92 -5.79 7.56
C TYR A 137 -5.31 -6.34 7.83
N VAL A 138 -5.86 -6.04 9.01
CA VAL A 138 -7.26 -6.34 9.34
C VAL A 138 -8.06 -5.06 9.16
N THR A 139 -9.02 -5.07 8.23
CA THR A 139 -9.86 -3.92 7.91
C THR A 139 -11.33 -4.27 8.13
N ALA A 140 -12.13 -3.29 8.54
CA ALA A 140 -13.58 -3.41 8.66
C ALA A 140 -14.23 -2.22 7.93
N GLY A 141 -15.22 -2.50 7.07
CA GLY A 141 -15.84 -1.51 6.16
C GLY A 141 -15.32 -1.60 4.72
N THR A 142 -15.70 -0.63 3.87
CA THR A 142 -15.21 -0.56 2.49
C THR A 142 -13.78 -0.03 2.48
N VAL A 143 -12.82 -0.84 2.04
CA VAL A 143 -11.42 -0.43 1.92
C VAL A 143 -10.88 -0.73 0.52
N THR A 144 -10.16 0.22 -0.04
CA THR A 144 -9.25 0.01 -1.18
C THR A 144 -7.83 -0.08 -0.66
N SER A 145 -7.18 -1.23 -0.85
CA SER A 145 -5.76 -1.41 -0.54
C SER A 145 -4.93 -1.23 -1.81
N GLN A 146 -3.89 -0.41 -1.75
CA GLN A 146 -2.91 -0.26 -2.83
C GLN A 146 -1.51 -0.58 -2.29
N ARG A 147 -0.80 -1.49 -2.98
CA ARG A 147 0.59 -1.81 -2.65
C ARG A 147 1.48 -0.71 -3.20
N VAL A 148 2.20 0.01 -2.34
CA VAL A 148 3.23 0.96 -2.76
C VAL A 148 4.59 0.27 -2.57
N ALA A 149 5.35 0.15 -3.65
CA ALA A 149 6.72 -0.35 -3.57
C ALA A 149 7.63 0.80 -3.10
N GLY A 150 8.29 0.60 -1.96
CA GLY A 150 9.20 1.59 -1.35
C GLY A 150 8.51 2.38 -0.23
N GLY A 151 9.08 2.34 0.97
CA GLY A 151 8.57 2.93 2.21
C GLY A 151 8.48 4.46 2.19
N GLY A 152 7.64 5.00 1.32
CA GLY A 152 7.15 6.38 1.39
C GLY A 152 5.97 6.46 2.34
N GLU A 153 5.83 7.61 3.00
CA GLU A 153 4.74 7.93 3.91
C GLU A 153 3.38 7.51 3.34
N THR A 154 2.60 6.83 4.16
CA THR A 154 1.19 6.56 3.90
C THR A 154 0.45 7.88 3.75
N VAL A 155 0.10 8.25 2.52
CA VAL A 155 -0.92 9.25 2.27
C VAL A 155 -2.24 8.64 2.76
N SER A 156 -2.73 9.13 3.90
CA SER A 156 -4.10 8.89 4.34
C SER A 156 -5.03 9.44 3.27
N ILE A 157 -5.50 8.58 2.37
CA ILE A 157 -6.64 8.91 1.51
C ILE A 157 -7.83 8.94 2.47
N THR A 158 -8.15 10.12 3.00
CA THR A 158 -9.43 10.35 3.68
C THR A 158 -10.50 10.20 2.62
N GLN A 159 -11.00 8.98 2.44
CA GLN A 159 -12.05 8.70 1.49
C GLN A 159 -13.29 9.50 1.91
N ILE A 160 -13.80 10.30 0.99
CA ILE A 160 -15.08 10.98 1.18
C ILE A 160 -16.15 9.89 1.27
N GLU A 161 -16.81 9.77 2.43
CA GLU A 161 -17.88 8.79 2.61
C GLU A 161 -18.96 8.96 1.54
N VAL A 162 -19.49 7.84 1.04
CA VAL A 162 -20.58 7.86 0.07
C VAL A 162 -21.78 8.55 0.72
N GLY A 163 -22.19 9.69 0.18
CA GLY A 163 -23.26 10.54 0.74
C GLY A 163 -22.79 11.77 1.51
N ALA A 164 -21.47 12.00 1.66
CA ALA A 164 -20.96 13.25 2.24
C ALA A 164 -21.17 14.47 1.32
N ALA A 165 -21.33 14.25 0.01
CA ALA A 165 -21.77 15.27 -0.93
C ALA A 165 -23.30 15.24 -1.02
N VAL A 166 -23.93 16.32 -0.56
CA VAL A 166 -25.38 16.53 -0.62
C VAL A 166 -25.70 17.77 -1.46
N LEU A 167 -26.90 17.84 -2.01
CA LEU A 167 -27.39 19.04 -2.70
C LEU A 167 -27.65 20.16 -1.70
N ALA A 168 -27.59 21.41 -2.17
CA ALA A 168 -27.96 22.58 -1.38
C ALA A 168 -29.35 22.44 -0.74
N SER A 169 -30.31 21.83 -1.45
CA SER A 169 -31.66 21.58 -0.96
C SER A 169 -31.77 20.51 0.14
N GLU A 170 -30.73 19.72 0.34
CA GLU A 170 -30.66 18.65 1.36
C GLU A 170 -29.97 19.13 2.64
N VAL A 171 -29.39 20.33 2.62
CA VAL A 171 -28.83 20.97 3.81
C VAL A 171 -29.97 21.61 4.60
N ALA A 172 -30.29 21.03 5.75
CA ALA A 172 -31.39 21.51 6.61
C ALA A 172 -31.02 22.76 7.42
N ASP A 173 -29.76 22.86 7.84
CA ASP A 173 -29.21 23.98 8.61
C ASP A 173 -27.74 24.17 8.23
N VAL A 174 -27.42 25.36 7.72
CA VAL A 174 -26.08 25.74 7.26
C VAL A 174 -25.17 26.04 8.45
N GLU A 175 -25.72 26.58 9.54
CA GLU A 175 -24.99 27.01 10.74
C GLU A 175 -24.66 25.85 11.69
N ALA A 176 -25.37 24.73 11.59
CA ALA A 176 -25.17 23.59 12.48
C ALA A 176 -23.87 22.80 12.24
N GLN A 177 -23.19 22.98 11.11
CA GLN A 177 -22.12 22.09 10.65
C GLN A 177 -21.00 22.82 9.90
N ASN A 178 -19.83 22.18 9.83
CA ASN A 178 -18.74 22.66 8.98
C ASN A 178 -19.01 22.22 7.54
N LEU A 179 -18.83 23.13 6.58
CA LEU A 179 -19.24 22.90 5.19
C LEU A 179 -18.13 23.26 4.22
N ILE A 180 -18.03 22.48 3.14
CA ILE A 180 -17.34 22.91 1.92
C ILE A 180 -18.43 23.16 0.89
N VAL A 181 -18.63 24.42 0.53
CA VAL A 181 -19.72 24.84 -0.36
C VAL A 181 -19.14 25.08 -1.75
N VAL A 182 -19.50 24.22 -2.69
CA VAL A 182 -19.02 24.32 -4.08
C VAL A 182 -20.10 24.99 -4.95
N GLY A 183 -19.71 26.04 -5.65
CA GLY A 183 -20.57 26.83 -6.54
C GLY A 183 -20.87 28.23 -6.00
N GLY A 184 -21.07 29.18 -6.92
CA GLY A 184 -21.40 30.56 -6.59
C GLY A 184 -22.85 30.73 -6.09
N PRO A 185 -23.15 31.87 -5.44
CA PRO A 185 -24.45 32.12 -4.81
C PRO A 185 -25.60 32.20 -5.82
N CYS A 186 -25.33 32.48 -7.10
CA CYS A 186 -26.36 32.41 -8.16
C CYS A 186 -26.86 30.99 -8.45
N ALA A 187 -26.02 29.97 -8.21
CA ALA A 187 -26.31 28.58 -8.57
C ALA A 187 -26.50 27.67 -7.35
N ASN A 188 -26.10 28.13 -6.15
CA ASN A 188 -26.15 27.35 -4.92
C ASN A 188 -26.75 28.21 -3.80
N ALA A 189 -27.94 27.83 -3.33
CA ALA A 189 -28.65 28.56 -2.28
C ALA A 189 -27.90 28.59 -0.94
N VAL A 190 -27.15 27.52 -0.62
CA VAL A 190 -26.30 27.48 0.59
C VAL A 190 -25.13 28.46 0.46
N ALA A 191 -24.57 28.62 -0.75
CA ALA A 191 -23.53 29.63 -0.98
C ALA A 191 -24.08 31.05 -0.80
N ALA A 192 -25.30 31.32 -1.27
CA ALA A 192 -25.95 32.61 -1.06
C ALA A 192 -26.18 32.87 0.44
N GLU A 193 -26.67 31.88 1.18
CA GLU A 193 -26.91 31.99 2.62
C GLU A 193 -25.63 32.26 3.41
N VAL A 194 -24.55 31.50 3.14
CA VAL A 194 -23.24 31.71 3.77
C VAL A 194 -22.66 33.08 3.44
N MET A 195 -22.96 33.63 2.25
CA MET A 195 -22.55 34.98 1.85
C MET A 195 -23.48 36.09 2.36
N GLY A 196 -24.49 35.78 3.16
CA GLY A 196 -25.43 36.77 3.71
C GLY A 196 -26.53 37.21 2.74
N ASN A 197 -26.83 36.38 1.73
CA ASN A 197 -27.85 36.61 0.70
C ASN A 197 -27.65 37.95 -0.05
N PRO A 198 -26.55 38.11 -0.82
CA PRO A 198 -26.31 39.32 -1.58
C PRO A 198 -27.44 39.57 -2.61
N GLU A 199 -27.80 40.84 -2.81
CA GLU A 199 -28.81 41.22 -3.83
C GLU A 199 -28.31 40.90 -5.25
N ASP A 200 -27.02 41.14 -5.51
CA ASP A 200 -26.34 40.69 -6.72
C ASP A 200 -25.47 39.47 -6.42
N CYS A 201 -25.92 38.31 -6.89
CA CYS A 201 -25.23 37.04 -6.69
C CYS A 201 -23.94 36.90 -7.55
N ALA A 202 -23.72 37.79 -8.52
CA ALA A 202 -22.48 37.82 -9.30
C ALA A 202 -21.44 38.80 -8.73
N GLU A 203 -21.80 39.58 -7.71
CA GLU A 203 -20.94 40.60 -7.13
C GLU A 203 -19.64 39.98 -6.57
N GLY A 204 -18.51 40.56 -6.98
CA GLY A 204 -17.19 40.07 -6.59
C GLY A 204 -16.72 38.82 -7.33
N PHE A 205 -17.43 38.35 -8.36
CA PHE A 205 -16.98 37.28 -9.27
C PHE A 205 -16.76 37.84 -10.67
N GLU A 206 -15.53 37.75 -11.17
CA GLU A 206 -15.16 38.17 -12.53
C GLU A 206 -14.87 36.97 -13.42
N GLU A 207 -15.10 37.11 -14.72
CA GLU A 207 -14.82 36.06 -15.69
C GLU A 207 -13.33 35.66 -15.69
N GLY A 208 -13.06 34.35 -15.66
CA GLY A 208 -11.70 33.81 -15.57
C GLY A 208 -11.11 33.80 -14.16
N LYS A 209 -11.91 34.14 -13.15
CA LYS A 209 -11.52 34.13 -11.74
C LYS A 209 -12.45 33.27 -10.89
N ALA A 210 -11.87 32.74 -9.83
CA ALA A 210 -12.59 32.04 -8.77
C ALA A 210 -12.01 32.39 -7.40
N LYS A 211 -12.80 32.16 -6.37
CA LYS A 211 -12.45 32.45 -4.98
C LYS A 211 -12.58 31.19 -4.14
N ILE A 212 -11.62 31.01 -3.25
CA ILE A 212 -11.71 30.07 -2.14
C ILE A 212 -11.71 30.91 -0.88
N LYS A 213 -12.82 30.91 -0.14
CA LYS A 213 -13.03 31.79 1.01
C LYS A 213 -13.47 31.01 2.24
N LEU A 214 -12.77 31.18 3.34
CA LEU A 214 -13.15 30.69 4.66
C LEU A 214 -14.09 31.71 5.30
N ILE A 215 -15.26 31.26 5.71
CA ILE A 215 -16.30 32.08 6.33
C ILE A 215 -16.60 31.48 7.70
N GLU A 216 -16.33 32.26 8.74
CA GLU A 216 -16.76 31.93 10.10
C GLU A 216 -18.24 32.27 10.26
N GLN A 217 -19.03 31.27 10.62
CA GLN A 217 -20.45 31.42 10.87
C GLN A 217 -20.70 31.91 12.29
N ALA A 218 -21.85 32.57 12.52
CA ALA A 218 -22.22 33.09 13.84
C ALA A 218 -22.27 31.99 14.93
N SER A 219 -22.52 30.75 14.53
CA SER A 219 -22.51 29.56 15.39
C SER A 219 -21.11 29.10 15.86
N GLY A 220 -20.03 29.71 15.34
CA GLY A 220 -18.65 29.27 15.56
C GLY A 220 -18.24 28.08 14.68
N LYS A 221 -19.06 27.71 13.70
CA LYS A 221 -18.70 26.76 12.63
C LYS A 221 -18.05 27.48 11.45
N VAL A 222 -17.41 26.71 10.58
CA VAL A 222 -16.73 27.26 9.39
C VAL A 222 -17.35 26.74 8.11
N ALA A 223 -17.53 27.62 7.13
CA ALA A 223 -17.90 27.29 5.76
C ALA A 223 -16.77 27.70 4.82
N LEU A 224 -16.27 26.76 4.03
CA LEU A 224 -15.29 27.01 2.98
C LEU A 224 -16.04 27.13 1.65
N LEU A 225 -16.20 28.36 1.16
CA LEU A 225 -16.81 28.65 -0.13
C LEU A 225 -15.78 28.45 -1.25
N VAL A 226 -16.15 27.70 -2.29
CA VAL A 226 -15.38 27.51 -3.52
C VAL A 226 -16.25 27.89 -4.70
N ALA A 227 -16.08 29.11 -5.21
CA ALA A 227 -16.97 29.69 -6.20
C ALA A 227 -16.18 30.42 -7.28
N GLY A 228 -16.51 30.17 -8.55
CA GLY A 228 -16.03 30.95 -9.68
C GLY A 228 -17.17 31.57 -10.47
N TYR A 229 -16.84 32.55 -11.32
CA TYR A 229 -17.83 33.21 -12.18
C TYR A 229 -18.54 32.20 -13.10
N SER A 230 -17.79 31.27 -13.70
CA SER A 230 -18.33 30.17 -14.50
C SER A 230 -18.16 28.80 -13.83
N ALA A 231 -18.86 27.80 -14.38
CA ALA A 231 -18.65 26.40 -14.00
C ALA A 231 -17.21 25.92 -14.26
N MET A 232 -16.52 26.49 -15.24
CA MET A 232 -15.12 26.15 -15.50
C MET A 232 -14.20 26.72 -14.43
N ASP A 233 -14.43 27.97 -14.02
CA ASP A 233 -13.65 28.65 -12.99
C ASP A 233 -13.83 27.95 -11.63
N THR A 234 -15.07 27.57 -11.31
CA THR A 234 -15.38 26.79 -10.10
C THR A 234 -14.62 25.46 -10.07
N ARG A 235 -14.55 24.75 -11.21
CA ARG A 235 -13.76 23.50 -11.29
C ARG A 235 -12.26 23.75 -11.11
N ALA A 236 -11.73 24.84 -11.65
CA ALA A 236 -10.32 25.19 -11.46
C ALA A 236 -10.01 25.45 -9.98
N ALA A 237 -10.87 26.20 -9.28
CA ALA A 237 -10.74 26.41 -7.84
C ALA A 237 -10.87 25.11 -7.03
N CYS A 238 -11.80 24.21 -7.40
CA CYS A 238 -11.90 22.89 -6.76
C CYS A 238 -10.60 22.08 -6.91
N ARG A 239 -9.92 22.20 -8.05
CA ARG A 239 -8.63 21.52 -8.28
C ARG A 239 -7.52 22.11 -7.42
N VAL A 240 -7.46 23.44 -7.31
CA VAL A 240 -6.52 24.12 -6.39
C VAL A 240 -6.74 23.66 -4.96
N LEU A 241 -8.00 23.57 -4.52
CA LEU A 241 -8.32 23.12 -3.16
C LEU A 241 -7.99 21.63 -2.95
N ALA A 242 -8.21 20.78 -3.95
CA ALA A 242 -7.86 19.35 -3.88
C ALA A 242 -6.35 19.12 -3.81
N ASP A 243 -5.58 19.94 -4.54
CA ASP A 243 -4.11 19.94 -4.59
C ASP A 243 -3.51 21.02 -3.68
N TYR A 244 -4.13 21.32 -2.53
CA TYR A 244 -3.79 22.49 -1.69
C TYR A 244 -2.32 22.54 -1.24
N ASP A 245 -1.65 21.39 -1.12
CA ASP A 245 -0.24 21.26 -0.75
C ASP A 245 0.72 21.82 -1.81
N ARG A 246 0.27 21.93 -3.05
CA ARG A 246 1.03 22.49 -4.19
C ARG A 246 0.89 24.01 -4.31
N TYR A 247 -0.02 24.61 -3.54
CA TYR A 247 -0.35 26.03 -3.62
C TYR A 247 -0.20 26.70 -2.26
N ALA A 248 0.27 27.94 -2.23
CA ALA A 248 0.33 28.72 -1.00
C ALA A 248 -1.06 29.32 -0.71
N LEU A 249 -1.94 28.52 -0.10
CA LEU A 249 -3.22 29.01 0.41
C LEU A 249 -2.99 29.63 1.79
N SER A 250 -3.26 30.92 1.95
CA SER A 250 -3.08 31.63 3.22
C SER A 250 -4.14 32.70 3.44
N GLY A 251 -4.49 32.94 4.70
CA GLY A 251 -5.55 33.87 5.07
C GLY A 251 -6.95 33.27 4.88
N ASP A 252 -7.96 34.14 4.89
CA ASP A 252 -9.36 33.74 4.84
C ASP A 252 -9.95 33.81 3.42
N GLU A 253 -9.23 34.36 2.44
CA GLU A 253 -9.67 34.45 1.04
C GLU A 253 -8.47 34.38 0.11
N VAL A 254 -8.58 33.58 -0.95
CA VAL A 254 -7.62 33.56 -2.06
C VAL A 254 -8.34 33.65 -3.40
N GLU A 255 -7.71 34.31 -4.36
CA GLU A 255 -8.18 34.41 -5.74
C GLU A 255 -7.41 33.42 -6.62
N VAL A 256 -8.15 32.61 -7.37
CA VAL A 256 -7.65 31.67 -8.37
C VAL A 256 -7.91 32.28 -9.74
N THR A 257 -6.85 32.50 -10.48
CA THR A 257 -6.89 33.03 -11.86
C THR A 257 -6.59 31.90 -12.83
N TYR A 258 -7.37 31.87 -13.92
CA TYR A 258 -7.31 30.82 -14.92
C TYR A 258 -7.24 31.41 -16.32
N THR A 259 -6.31 30.90 -17.14
CA THR A 259 -6.31 31.11 -18.60
C THR A 259 -6.49 29.80 -19.35
N THR A 260 -5.82 28.72 -18.90
CA THR A 260 -6.06 27.33 -19.32
C THR A 260 -5.81 26.38 -18.13
N LEU A 261 -6.24 25.10 -18.21
CA LEU A 261 -6.08 24.11 -17.12
C LEU A 261 -4.61 23.83 -16.73
N GLU A 262 -3.67 24.29 -17.54
CA GLU A 262 -2.23 24.18 -17.30
C GLU A 262 -1.61 25.47 -16.71
N SER A 263 -2.35 26.59 -16.69
CA SER A 263 -1.89 27.90 -16.23
C SER A 263 -2.79 28.47 -15.14
N ILE A 264 -2.87 27.72 -14.02
CA ILE A 264 -3.57 28.14 -12.81
C ILE A 264 -2.60 28.91 -11.90
N THR A 265 -2.99 30.11 -11.48
CA THR A 265 -2.26 30.94 -10.51
C THR A 265 -3.14 31.28 -9.31
N VAL A 266 -2.53 31.36 -8.13
CA VAL A 266 -3.20 31.70 -6.86
C VAL A 266 -2.54 32.93 -6.27
N GLY A 267 -3.35 33.90 -5.81
CA GLY A 267 -2.87 35.15 -5.23
C GLY A 267 -3.83 35.76 -4.22
N GLU A 268 -3.38 36.86 -3.60
CA GLU A 268 -4.22 37.68 -2.72
C GLU A 268 -5.40 38.29 -3.51
N PRO A 269 -6.59 38.40 -2.91
CA PRO A 269 -7.76 38.97 -3.58
C PRO A 269 -7.53 40.45 -3.91
N ALA A 270 -8.06 40.90 -5.05
CA ALA A 270 -8.02 42.30 -5.42
C ALA A 270 -8.82 43.15 -4.41
N VAL A 271 -8.18 44.16 -3.81
CA VAL A 271 -8.84 45.11 -2.92
C VAL A 271 -9.74 46.01 -3.77
N MET A 272 -11.06 45.79 -3.72
CA MET A 272 -11.99 46.75 -4.32
C MET A 272 -11.96 48.03 -3.48
N ALA A 273 -11.55 49.13 -4.10
CA ALA A 273 -11.57 50.43 -3.47
C ALA A 273 -13.03 50.87 -3.30
N ASP A 274 -13.44 51.08 -2.06
CA ASP A 274 -14.74 51.64 -1.70
C ASP A 274 -14.78 53.09 -2.24
N GLU A 275 -15.50 53.33 -3.34
CA GLU A 275 -15.83 54.69 -3.76
C GLU A 275 -16.88 55.21 -2.77
N SER A 276 -16.41 55.80 -1.67
CA SER A 276 -17.24 56.58 -0.77
C SER A 276 -17.84 57.75 -1.55
N ASP A 277 -19.14 57.64 -1.80
CA ASP A 277 -19.99 58.63 -2.43
C ASP A 277 -20.13 59.86 -1.51
N ASP A 278 -19.14 60.77 -1.60
CA ASP A 278 -19.13 62.06 -0.92
C ASP A 278 -20.09 63.01 -1.65
N SER A 279 -21.39 62.78 -1.45
CA SER A 279 -22.43 63.76 -1.80
C SER A 279 -22.46 64.86 -0.75
N ASP A 280 -21.46 65.72 -0.83
CA ASP A 280 -21.43 67.00 -0.13
C ASP A 280 -22.68 67.80 -0.46
N MET A 281 -23.39 68.16 0.61
CA MET A 281 -24.53 69.05 0.62
C MET A 281 -24.14 70.44 0.12
N GLU A 282 -24.87 70.98 -0.86
CA GLU A 282 -25.25 72.40 -0.94
C GLU A 282 -26.44 72.63 -1.89
#